data_AF-A0A8T5IQC9-F1
#
_entry.id   AF-A0A8T5IQC9-F1
#
_cell.length_a   1.000
_cell.length_b   1.000
_cell.length_c   1.000
_cell.angle_alpha   90.00
_cell.angle_beta   90.00
_cell.angle_gamma   90.00
#
_symmetry.space_group_name_H-M   'P 1'
#
loop_
_entity.id
_entity.type
_entity.pdbx_description
1 polymer ?
#
loop_
_entity_poly.entity_id
_entity_poly.type
_entity_poly.pdbx_seq_one_letter_code
_entity_poly.pdbx_strand_id
1 'polypeptide(L)'
;MAKIIYETIGENYQVEGLPYEENFQYVRPVILDGVPSTKDIIDLLSNSDENTLTNPWSTQVIKGFRDYIPTTFKRITSDMKDKQLEELFDVDQNWIPESDRLLLQLQTEVEAKAATIDAAIIHSRRELGTVVNKAHVANRLYNIGRIYGHLDKRDPPFLFGITEDETEWDRALSDIKCQFIEYMKEIPIGPREYKTEIIKSEVSEKEIKENYPYIEWFKGKLGDNYLGTLLYGSASRTNDPSKFGDYDNWVVVEDIRKAHEVLKGTAPAVIIEEDGTRKVVEDCHGHGEEIKHLGIHLFPNDEQYMVNHIRFLHDSKEFMEHTKVLDGEFPFPKVAMDEIVERGISHAYTKLKTITGSLNWAYSSPEKIQGKPALFEFIVKNMRFFLQHSLNATEEPKFRDKEELNELLAERNLYLPEYNDDLNHIRDSLIYSMRGVLQLQKELIESERTPNLEFLINEDKAKKNNIDWNKEDLT
;
A
#
# COMPACT_ATOMS: atom_id res chain seq x y z
N MET A 1 -4.34 13.66 -31.59
CA MET A 1 -5.38 14.11 -30.67
C MET A 1 -5.78 12.89 -29.88
N ALA A 2 -5.38 12.82 -28.61
CA ALA A 2 -5.80 11.72 -27.75
C ALA A 2 -7.32 11.86 -27.52
N LYS A 3 -8.09 10.79 -27.75
CA LYS A 3 -9.54 10.82 -27.57
C LYS A 3 -9.89 10.62 -26.11
N ILE A 4 -10.91 11.34 -25.63
CA ILE A 4 -11.58 10.99 -24.38
C ILE A 4 -12.29 9.65 -24.57
N ILE A 5 -11.99 8.67 -23.71
CA ILE A 5 -12.63 7.34 -23.67
C ILE A 5 -13.44 7.11 -22.39
N TYR A 6 -13.27 7.98 -21.39
CA TYR A 6 -14.14 8.05 -20.23
C TYR A 6 -14.06 9.46 -19.62
N GLU A 7 -15.21 10.06 -19.38
CA GLU A 7 -15.35 11.30 -18.63
C GLU A 7 -16.33 11.05 -17.48
N THR A 8 -15.99 11.58 -16.31
CA THR A 8 -16.91 11.58 -15.17
C THR A 8 -18.01 12.61 -15.42
N ILE A 9 -19.28 12.19 -15.25
CA ILE A 9 -20.42 13.10 -15.43
C ILE A 9 -20.44 14.10 -14.27
N GLY A 10 -20.02 15.34 -14.54
CA GLY A 10 -20.08 16.47 -13.61
C GLY A 10 -18.79 16.74 -12.83
N GLU A 11 -18.93 17.48 -11.73
CA GLU A 11 -17.86 17.82 -10.78
C GLU A 11 -17.52 16.59 -9.93
N ASN A 12 -16.54 15.79 -10.34
CA ASN A 12 -16.36 14.47 -9.71
C ASN A 12 -15.95 14.53 -8.23
N TYR A 13 -15.12 15.49 -7.80
CA TYR A 13 -14.82 15.68 -6.37
C TYR A 13 -14.38 17.11 -6.03
N GLN A 14 -14.56 17.49 -4.76
CA GLN A 14 -14.18 18.78 -4.19
C GLN A 14 -13.01 18.59 -3.20
N VAL A 15 -12.01 19.45 -3.29
CA VAL A 15 -10.91 19.57 -2.32
C VAL A 15 -10.61 21.07 -2.18
N GLU A 16 -11.09 21.67 -1.10
CA GLU A 16 -10.79 23.07 -0.79
C GLU A 16 -9.27 23.20 -0.54
N GLY A 17 -8.61 24.19 -1.13
CA GLY A 17 -7.18 24.43 -0.93
C GLY A 17 -6.21 23.60 -1.78
N LEU A 18 -6.54 23.32 -3.05
CA LEU A 18 -5.60 22.68 -3.97
C LEU A 18 -4.27 23.48 -4.03
N PRO A 19 -3.13 22.91 -3.58
CA PRO A 19 -1.92 23.67 -3.26
C PRO A 19 -1.13 24.15 -4.48
N TYR A 20 -1.73 24.03 -5.67
CA TYR A 20 -1.13 24.42 -6.94
C TYR A 20 -1.92 25.54 -7.64
N GLU A 21 -3.22 25.76 -7.32
CA GLU A 21 -4.08 26.68 -8.05
C GLU A 21 -5.21 27.27 -7.17
N GLU A 22 -5.16 28.58 -6.89
CA GLU A 22 -6.10 29.29 -5.99
C GLU A 22 -7.54 29.44 -6.52
N ASN A 23 -7.79 29.08 -7.78
CA ASN A 23 -9.06 29.39 -8.47
C ASN A 23 -10.03 28.20 -8.60
N PHE A 24 -9.57 26.96 -8.38
CA PHE A 24 -10.38 25.76 -8.65
C PHE A 24 -10.95 25.17 -7.37
N GLN A 25 -12.27 24.90 -7.39
CA GLN A 25 -13.02 24.30 -6.29
C GLN A 25 -13.20 22.79 -6.49
N TYR A 26 -13.35 22.36 -7.75
CA TYR A 26 -13.62 20.97 -8.12
C TYR A 26 -12.52 20.40 -9.00
N VAL A 27 -12.44 19.06 -9.05
CA VAL A 27 -11.54 18.35 -9.96
C VAL A 27 -12.31 17.26 -10.71
N ARG A 28 -12.18 17.26 -12.04
CA ARG A 28 -12.81 16.28 -12.94
C ARG A 28 -11.73 15.42 -13.61
N PRO A 29 -11.62 14.11 -13.29
CA PRO A 29 -10.77 13.21 -14.04
C PRO A 29 -11.37 12.93 -15.42
N VAL A 30 -10.54 13.08 -16.44
CA VAL A 30 -10.86 12.80 -17.84
C VAL A 30 -9.83 11.81 -18.35
N ILE A 31 -10.28 10.76 -19.04
CA ILE A 31 -9.44 9.62 -19.41
C ILE A 31 -9.25 9.59 -20.91
N LEU A 32 -7.99 9.55 -21.34
CA LEU A 32 -7.56 9.70 -22.72
C LEU A 32 -6.94 8.41 -23.27
N ASP A 33 -7.22 8.07 -24.53
CA ASP A 33 -6.72 6.84 -25.19
C ASP A 33 -5.18 6.71 -25.22
N GLY A 34 -4.44 7.81 -25.08
CA GLY A 34 -2.98 7.86 -24.98
C GLY A 34 -2.45 9.03 -24.14
N VAL A 35 -1.13 9.28 -24.22
CA VAL A 35 -0.50 10.45 -23.58
C VAL A 35 -0.91 11.71 -24.36
N PRO A 36 -1.54 12.72 -23.72
CA PRO A 36 -1.95 13.94 -24.40
C PRO A 36 -0.74 14.77 -24.84
N SER A 37 -0.84 15.40 -26.01
CA SER A 37 0.09 16.46 -26.40
C SER A 37 -0.22 17.75 -25.62
N THR A 38 0.74 18.69 -25.58
CA THR A 38 0.51 20.03 -25.00
C THR A 38 -0.70 20.73 -25.59
N LYS A 39 -1.00 20.50 -26.88
CA LYS A 39 -2.21 21.02 -27.52
C LYS A 39 -3.46 20.36 -26.96
N ASP A 40 -3.48 19.03 -26.84
CA ASP A 40 -4.65 18.31 -26.28
C ASP A 40 -4.95 18.77 -24.84
N ILE A 41 -3.91 19.05 -24.03
CA ILE A 41 -4.06 19.63 -22.68
C ILE A 41 -4.62 21.06 -22.74
N ILE A 42 -4.11 21.93 -23.61
CA ILE A 42 -4.63 23.29 -23.77
C ILE A 42 -6.08 23.27 -24.24
N ASP A 43 -6.42 22.41 -25.20
CA ASP A 43 -7.78 22.26 -25.72
C ASP A 43 -8.72 21.74 -24.62
N LEU A 44 -8.30 20.81 -23.74
CA LEU A 44 -9.07 20.34 -22.58
C LEU A 44 -9.29 21.44 -21.52
N LEU A 45 -8.20 22.12 -21.11
CA LEU A 45 -8.27 23.18 -20.10
C LEU A 45 -9.10 24.38 -20.59
N SER A 46 -9.01 24.73 -21.88
CA SER A 46 -9.79 25.84 -22.47
C SER A 46 -11.30 25.56 -22.59
N ASN A 47 -11.72 24.30 -22.43
CA ASN A 47 -13.13 23.89 -22.40
C ASN A 47 -13.60 23.49 -20.98
N SER A 48 -12.74 23.66 -19.97
CA SER A 48 -13.12 23.46 -18.57
C SER A 48 -13.85 24.70 -18.05
N ASP A 49 -14.81 24.51 -17.14
CA ASP A 49 -15.46 25.63 -16.44
C ASP A 49 -14.47 26.28 -15.45
N GLU A 50 -14.68 27.57 -15.17
CA GLU A 50 -13.72 28.43 -14.45
C GLU A 50 -13.37 27.92 -13.04
N ASN A 51 -14.21 27.07 -12.43
CA ASN A 51 -14.04 26.53 -11.08
C ASN A 51 -13.64 25.03 -11.04
N THR A 52 -13.51 24.35 -12.19
CA THR A 52 -13.11 22.93 -12.25
C THR A 52 -11.75 22.72 -12.91
N LEU A 53 -10.82 22.13 -12.15
CA LEU A 53 -9.59 21.57 -12.70
C LEU A 53 -9.87 20.25 -13.44
N THR A 54 -9.77 20.26 -14.76
CA THR A 54 -9.74 19.02 -15.55
C THR A 54 -8.40 18.33 -15.38
N ASN A 55 -8.43 17.09 -14.87
CA ASN A 55 -7.25 16.28 -14.58
C ASN A 55 -7.13 15.13 -15.61
N PRO A 56 -6.35 15.31 -16.69
CA PRO A 56 -6.24 14.29 -17.73
C PRO A 56 -5.37 13.11 -17.30
N TRP A 57 -5.94 11.91 -17.30
CA TRP A 57 -5.26 10.64 -17.13
C TRP A 57 -5.17 9.95 -18.49
N SER A 58 -4.02 9.37 -18.84
CA SER A 58 -3.96 8.48 -20.00
C SER A 58 -4.51 7.10 -19.64
N THR A 59 -4.88 6.31 -20.65
CA THR A 59 -5.05 4.85 -20.54
C THR A 59 -3.89 4.24 -19.77
N GLN A 60 -2.65 4.65 -20.03
CA GLN A 60 -1.45 4.17 -19.34
C GLN A 60 -1.35 4.56 -17.84
N VAL A 61 -2.21 5.42 -17.30
CA VAL A 61 -2.33 5.63 -15.84
C VAL A 61 -3.25 4.58 -15.21
N ILE A 62 -4.27 4.14 -15.94
CA ILE A 62 -5.28 3.15 -15.51
C ILE A 62 -4.77 1.74 -15.81
N LYS A 63 -4.37 1.50 -17.06
CA LYS A 63 -3.47 0.43 -17.52
C LYS A 63 -2.04 0.57 -17.00
N GLY A 64 -1.75 1.56 -16.15
CA GLY A 64 -0.50 1.62 -15.38
C GLY A 64 -0.39 0.49 -14.37
N PHE A 65 -1.46 -0.30 -14.21
CA PHE A 65 -1.53 -1.58 -13.53
C PHE A 65 -1.05 -2.76 -14.42
N ARG A 66 -0.72 -2.47 -15.68
CA ARG A 66 -0.10 -3.38 -16.66
C ARG A 66 1.36 -2.97 -16.88
N ASP A 67 1.62 -1.70 -17.21
CA ASP A 67 2.94 -1.22 -17.65
C ASP A 67 3.39 0.07 -16.93
N TYR A 68 3.59 0.07 -15.59
CA TYR A 68 4.27 1.22 -14.93
C TYR A 68 5.79 1.16 -15.15
N ILE A 69 6.19 1.33 -16.41
CA ILE A 69 7.48 1.87 -16.80
C ILE A 69 7.29 3.39 -16.85
N PRO A 70 7.60 4.15 -15.78
CA PRO A 70 7.26 5.57 -15.73
C PRO A 70 7.90 6.37 -16.87
N THR A 71 7.35 7.56 -17.14
CA THR A 71 8.01 8.60 -17.95
C THR A 71 9.45 8.87 -17.52
N THR A 72 9.76 8.64 -16.25
CA THR A 72 11.12 8.67 -15.68
C THR A 72 12.02 7.54 -16.17
N PHE A 73 11.51 6.31 -16.36
CA PHE A 73 12.30 5.21 -16.93
C PHE A 73 12.72 5.56 -18.36
N LYS A 74 11.81 6.05 -19.21
CA LYS A 74 12.14 6.63 -20.54
C LYS A 74 13.19 7.75 -20.50
N ARG A 75 13.38 8.39 -19.34
CA ARG A 75 14.33 9.48 -19.09
C ARG A 75 15.65 9.01 -18.45
N ILE A 76 15.66 7.80 -17.88
CA ILE A 76 16.85 7.08 -17.38
C ILE A 76 17.46 6.24 -18.51
N THR A 77 16.61 5.70 -19.39
CA THR A 77 17.00 4.91 -20.57
C THR A 77 17.26 5.75 -21.82
N SER A 78 17.03 7.07 -21.80
CA SER A 78 17.18 7.93 -22.99
C SER A 78 18.58 7.91 -23.59
N ASP A 79 19.58 7.63 -22.74
CA ASP A 79 21.01 7.67 -23.08
C ASP A 79 21.59 6.25 -23.16
N MET A 80 20.77 5.22 -22.91
CA MET A 80 21.15 3.81 -23.04
C MET A 80 20.92 3.33 -24.47
N LYS A 81 21.79 2.46 -24.98
CA LYS A 81 21.65 1.90 -26.32
C LYS A 81 20.53 0.85 -26.34
N ASP A 82 19.75 0.79 -27.42
CA ASP A 82 18.61 -0.13 -27.57
C ASP A 82 18.98 -1.59 -27.22
N LYS A 83 20.15 -2.07 -27.65
CA LYS A 83 20.65 -3.41 -27.30
C LYS A 83 20.83 -3.62 -25.79
N GLN A 84 21.28 -2.60 -25.05
CA GLN A 84 21.34 -2.68 -23.59
C GLN A 84 19.95 -2.64 -22.96
N LEU A 85 18.96 -2.02 -23.62
CA LEU A 85 17.58 -2.02 -23.15
C LEU A 85 16.92 -3.38 -23.35
N GLU A 86 17.16 -4.04 -24.49
CA GLU A 86 16.79 -5.44 -24.73
C GLU A 86 17.51 -6.38 -23.73
N GLU A 87 18.83 -6.27 -23.56
CA GLU A 87 19.57 -7.12 -22.61
C GLU A 87 19.14 -6.93 -21.14
N LEU A 88 18.67 -5.74 -20.74
CA LEU A 88 18.32 -5.41 -19.34
C LEU A 88 16.82 -5.51 -19.01
N PHE A 89 15.92 -5.36 -19.99
CA PHE A 89 14.50 -5.11 -19.73
C PHE A 89 13.52 -5.85 -20.66
N ASP A 90 13.99 -6.73 -21.55
CA ASP A 90 13.12 -7.58 -22.37
C ASP A 90 12.41 -8.62 -21.48
N VAL A 91 11.19 -8.27 -21.09
CA VAL A 91 10.23 -9.05 -20.31
C VAL A 91 8.98 -9.22 -21.17
N ASP A 92 8.56 -10.45 -21.45
CA ASP A 92 7.32 -10.71 -22.19
C ASP A 92 6.10 -10.52 -21.27
N GLN A 93 5.60 -9.29 -21.19
CA GLN A 93 4.59 -8.86 -20.21
C GLN A 93 3.15 -9.35 -20.53
N ASN A 94 2.95 -10.15 -21.58
CA ASN A 94 1.64 -10.49 -22.17
C ASN A 94 0.77 -11.50 -21.38
N TRP A 95 1.19 -11.91 -20.20
CA TRP A 95 0.81 -13.23 -19.65
C TRP A 95 -0.35 -13.29 -18.63
N ILE A 96 -0.92 -12.17 -18.21
CA ILE A 96 -2.08 -12.16 -17.28
C ILE A 96 -3.17 -11.23 -17.83
N PRO A 97 -4.46 -11.62 -17.81
CA PRO A 97 -5.57 -10.75 -18.19
C PRO A 97 -5.58 -9.41 -17.45
N GLU A 98 -5.92 -8.34 -18.17
CA GLU A 98 -5.78 -6.95 -17.68
C GLU A 98 -6.66 -6.66 -16.46
N SER A 99 -7.91 -7.17 -16.44
CA SER A 99 -8.86 -7.01 -15.33
C SER A 99 -8.34 -7.54 -13.99
N ASP A 100 -7.60 -8.66 -14.02
CA ASP A 100 -7.32 -9.43 -12.80
C ASP A 100 -6.07 -8.87 -12.11
N ARG A 101 -5.07 -8.42 -12.90
CA ARG A 101 -3.97 -7.56 -12.41
C ARG A 101 -4.51 -6.32 -11.69
N LEU A 102 -5.58 -5.73 -12.25
CA LEU A 102 -6.19 -4.50 -11.77
C LEU A 102 -6.90 -4.67 -10.42
N LEU A 103 -7.62 -5.76 -10.23
CA LEU A 103 -8.33 -6.07 -8.99
C LEU A 103 -7.37 -6.25 -7.80
N LEU A 104 -6.31 -7.03 -7.97
CA LEU A 104 -5.31 -7.31 -6.93
C LEU A 104 -4.58 -6.04 -6.49
N GLN A 105 -4.08 -5.26 -7.45
CA GLN A 105 -3.39 -4.03 -7.12
C GLN A 105 -4.36 -2.96 -6.56
N LEU A 106 -5.64 -2.94 -6.96
CA LEU A 106 -6.63 -2.06 -6.33
C LEU A 106 -6.75 -2.38 -4.82
N GLN A 107 -6.78 -3.66 -4.45
CA GLN A 107 -6.75 -4.08 -3.04
C GLN A 107 -5.46 -3.64 -2.34
N THR A 108 -4.28 -3.87 -2.95
CA THR A 108 -2.98 -3.47 -2.34
C THR A 108 -2.85 -1.95 -2.16
N GLU A 109 -3.29 -1.16 -3.14
CA GLU A 109 -3.23 0.30 -3.06
C GLU A 109 -4.26 0.84 -2.07
N VAL A 110 -5.48 0.29 -1.98
CA VAL A 110 -6.43 0.71 -0.96
C VAL A 110 -5.90 0.39 0.45
N GLU A 111 -5.40 -0.83 0.68
CA GLU A 111 -4.84 -1.27 1.96
C GLU A 111 -3.65 -0.38 2.40
N ALA A 112 -2.59 -0.30 1.58
CA ALA A 112 -1.37 0.40 1.96
C ALA A 112 -1.59 1.92 2.13
N LYS A 113 -2.55 2.50 1.40
CA LYS A 113 -2.89 3.94 1.53
C LYS A 113 -3.82 4.20 2.72
N ALA A 114 -4.60 3.22 3.15
CA ALA A 114 -5.36 3.26 4.42
C ALA A 114 -4.43 3.16 5.64
N ALA A 115 -3.50 2.19 5.68
CA ALA A 115 -2.56 2.02 6.79
C ALA A 115 -1.72 3.29 7.05
N THR A 116 -1.29 3.96 5.98
CA THR A 116 -0.50 5.20 6.06
C THR A 116 -1.30 6.45 6.44
N ILE A 117 -2.63 6.38 6.58
CA ILE A 117 -3.43 7.46 7.19
C ILE A 117 -3.30 7.41 8.71
N ASP A 118 -3.43 6.23 9.31
CA ASP A 118 -3.35 6.05 10.76
C ASP A 118 -1.98 6.54 11.27
N ALA A 119 -0.91 6.18 10.54
CA ALA A 119 0.43 6.71 10.80
C ALA A 119 0.55 8.24 10.64
N ALA A 120 -0.17 8.85 9.70
CA ALA A 120 -0.14 10.30 9.51
C ALA A 120 -0.81 11.03 10.69
N ILE A 121 -1.96 10.56 11.17
CA ILE A 121 -2.72 11.13 12.27
C ILE A 121 -2.02 10.87 13.62
N ILE A 122 -1.69 9.61 13.92
CA ILE A 122 -1.20 9.18 15.24
C ILE A 122 0.23 9.68 15.51
N HIS A 123 1.09 9.70 14.49
CA HIS A 123 2.48 10.17 14.60
C HIS A 123 2.68 11.62 14.10
N SER A 124 1.60 12.39 13.94
CA SER A 124 1.60 13.78 13.44
C SER A 124 2.30 14.00 12.08
N ARG A 125 2.48 12.95 11.27
CA ARG A 125 3.18 13.00 9.97
C ARG A 125 2.26 13.48 8.83
N ARG A 126 1.54 14.60 9.03
CA ARG A 126 0.70 15.23 8.01
C ARG A 126 1.07 16.70 7.76
N GLU A 127 0.85 17.10 6.52
CA GLU A 127 0.90 18.46 5.98
C GLU A 127 -0.21 18.56 4.92
N LEU A 128 -0.53 19.76 4.42
CA LEU A 128 -1.54 19.98 3.37
C LEU A 128 -1.36 19.02 2.18
N GLY A 129 -0.12 18.87 1.70
CA GLY A 129 0.22 17.95 0.61
C GLY A 129 -0.07 16.47 0.92
N THR A 130 -0.07 16.07 2.19
CA THR A 130 -0.50 14.73 2.60
C THR A 130 -2.01 14.56 2.42
N VAL A 131 -2.82 15.48 2.96
CA VAL A 131 -4.30 15.39 2.89
C VAL A 131 -4.79 15.41 1.45
N VAL A 132 -4.29 16.37 0.66
CA VAL A 132 -4.64 16.54 -0.76
C VAL A 132 -4.25 15.31 -1.59
N ASN A 133 -3.04 14.76 -1.38
CA ASN A 133 -2.61 13.52 -2.04
C ASN A 133 -3.51 12.33 -1.65
N LYS A 134 -3.93 12.22 -0.38
CA LYS A 134 -4.86 11.16 0.06
C LYS A 134 -6.23 11.29 -0.61
N ALA A 135 -6.79 12.50 -0.72
CA ALA A 135 -8.03 12.75 -1.46
C ALA A 135 -7.91 12.38 -2.95
N HIS A 136 -6.84 12.83 -3.61
CA HIS A 136 -6.54 12.47 -5.00
C HIS A 136 -6.43 10.95 -5.21
N VAL A 137 -5.72 10.24 -4.32
CA VAL A 137 -5.56 8.79 -4.39
C VAL A 137 -6.89 8.06 -4.13
N ALA A 138 -7.68 8.50 -3.15
CA ALA A 138 -8.99 7.93 -2.86
C ALA A 138 -9.96 8.07 -4.04
N ASN A 139 -9.98 9.25 -4.68
CA ASN A 139 -10.76 9.47 -5.89
C ASN A 139 -10.25 8.67 -7.11
N ARG A 140 -8.92 8.54 -7.25
CA ARG A 140 -8.31 7.76 -8.33
C ARG A 140 -8.65 6.28 -8.22
N LEU A 141 -8.50 5.69 -7.02
CA LEU A 141 -8.83 4.29 -6.76
C LEU A 141 -10.34 4.03 -6.88
N TYR A 142 -11.20 5.00 -6.51
CA TYR A 142 -12.63 4.95 -6.83
C TYR A 142 -12.88 4.85 -8.32
N ASN A 143 -12.36 5.79 -9.11
CA ASN A 143 -12.60 5.82 -10.56
C ASN A 143 -12.11 4.54 -11.24
N ILE A 144 -10.94 4.02 -10.85
CA ILE A 144 -10.44 2.74 -11.33
C ILE A 144 -11.42 1.61 -10.95
N GLY A 145 -11.77 1.46 -9.67
CA GLY A 145 -12.70 0.43 -9.22
C GLY A 145 -14.10 0.54 -9.86
N ARG A 146 -14.56 1.75 -10.18
CA ARG A 146 -15.79 2.02 -10.94
C ARG A 146 -15.70 1.57 -12.38
N ILE A 147 -14.62 1.94 -13.07
CA ILE A 147 -14.34 1.55 -14.46
C ILE A 147 -14.34 0.02 -14.54
N TYR A 148 -13.61 -0.66 -13.64
CA TYR A 148 -13.56 -2.13 -13.63
C TYR A 148 -14.77 -2.82 -12.99
N GLY A 149 -15.80 -2.07 -12.57
CA GLY A 149 -17.03 -2.63 -12.01
C GLY A 149 -16.86 -3.35 -10.65
N HIS A 150 -15.81 -3.02 -9.92
CA HIS A 150 -15.48 -3.55 -8.59
C HIS A 150 -16.02 -2.69 -7.44
N LEU A 151 -16.31 -1.41 -7.70
CA LEU A 151 -16.94 -0.48 -6.75
C LEU A 151 -18.30 -0.02 -7.27
N ASP A 152 -19.22 0.26 -6.35
CA ASP A 152 -20.56 0.75 -6.68
C ASP A 152 -20.57 2.26 -6.98
N LYS A 153 -21.51 2.69 -7.85
CA LYS A 153 -21.65 4.10 -8.23
C LYS A 153 -22.08 4.92 -7.03
N ARG A 154 -21.38 6.02 -6.80
CA ARG A 154 -21.68 7.06 -5.82
C ARG A 154 -21.97 8.38 -6.54
N ASP A 155 -22.70 9.27 -5.88
CA ASP A 155 -23.09 10.56 -6.46
C ASP A 155 -22.00 11.64 -6.23
N PRO A 156 -21.61 12.38 -7.28
CA PRO A 156 -20.64 13.47 -7.17
C PRO A 156 -21.26 14.79 -6.64
N PRO A 157 -20.44 15.72 -6.10
CA PRO A 157 -19.01 15.60 -5.87
C PRO A 157 -18.68 14.76 -4.63
N PHE A 158 -17.59 13.98 -4.69
CA PHE A 158 -16.99 13.45 -3.46
C PHE A 158 -16.45 14.59 -2.60
N LEU A 159 -16.80 14.57 -1.32
CA LEU A 159 -16.30 15.50 -0.33
C LEU A 159 -15.25 14.79 0.53
N PHE A 160 -14.04 15.35 0.58
CA PHE A 160 -12.91 14.81 1.35
C PHE A 160 -12.56 15.68 2.58
N GLY A 161 -13.53 16.45 3.07
CA GLY A 161 -13.35 17.42 4.15
C GLY A 161 -12.79 18.78 3.68
N ILE A 162 -12.67 19.70 4.64
CA ILE A 162 -12.08 21.03 4.46
C ILE A 162 -10.56 20.85 4.56
N THR A 163 -9.80 21.08 3.49
CA THR A 163 -8.33 20.89 3.51
C THR A 163 -7.54 22.19 3.62
N GLU A 164 -8.18 23.36 3.50
CA GLU A 164 -7.57 24.67 3.83
C GLU A 164 -7.35 24.86 5.33
N ASP A 165 -8.19 24.26 6.17
CA ASP A 165 -8.11 24.37 7.63
C ASP A 165 -7.28 23.21 8.21
N GLU A 166 -6.09 23.54 8.73
CA GLU A 166 -5.21 22.59 9.42
C GLU A 166 -5.90 21.88 10.60
N THR A 167 -6.89 22.52 11.23
CA THR A 167 -7.63 21.93 12.35
C THR A 167 -8.59 20.81 11.93
N GLU A 168 -8.99 20.76 10.65
CA GLU A 168 -9.86 19.73 10.08
C GLU A 168 -9.08 18.59 9.37
N TRP A 169 -7.76 18.71 9.21
CA TRP A 169 -6.94 17.71 8.47
C TRP A 169 -7.06 16.29 9.04
N ASP A 170 -7.08 16.13 10.36
CA ASP A 170 -7.22 14.80 10.98
C ASP A 170 -8.58 14.17 10.64
N ARG A 171 -9.65 14.98 10.63
CA ARG A 171 -11.00 14.55 10.26
C ARG A 171 -11.09 14.18 8.78
N ALA A 172 -10.57 15.04 7.90
CA ALA A 172 -10.49 14.77 6.46
C ALA A 172 -9.77 13.44 6.17
N LEU A 173 -8.63 13.20 6.83
CA LEU A 173 -7.90 11.95 6.76
C LEU A 173 -8.71 10.76 7.31
N SER A 174 -9.39 10.91 8.45
CA SER A 174 -10.29 9.88 9.00
C SER A 174 -11.45 9.52 8.07
N ASP A 175 -12.05 10.51 7.40
CA ASP A 175 -13.11 10.28 6.41
C ASP A 175 -12.58 9.52 5.19
N ILE A 176 -11.39 9.86 4.69
CA ILE A 176 -10.71 9.12 3.62
C ILE A 176 -10.39 7.67 4.07
N LYS A 177 -9.96 7.46 5.31
CA LYS A 177 -9.73 6.11 5.88
C LYS A 177 -11.01 5.28 5.88
N CYS A 178 -12.13 5.85 6.34
CA CYS A 178 -13.44 5.19 6.32
C CYS A 178 -13.87 4.85 4.88
N GLN A 179 -13.58 5.72 3.93
CA GLN A 179 -13.88 5.48 2.51
C GLN A 179 -13.04 4.35 1.90
N PHE A 180 -11.75 4.23 2.27
CA PHE A 180 -10.93 3.05 1.91
C PHE A 180 -11.44 1.75 2.56
N ILE A 181 -11.96 1.81 3.79
CA ILE A 181 -12.60 0.65 4.44
C ILE A 181 -13.81 0.17 3.64
N GLU A 182 -14.69 1.09 3.21
CA GLU A 182 -15.86 0.74 2.38
C GLU A 182 -15.44 0.20 1.00
N TYR A 183 -14.37 0.71 0.39
CA TYR A 183 -13.83 0.12 -0.84
C TYR A 183 -13.40 -1.34 -0.63
N MET A 184 -12.66 -1.67 0.43
CA MET A 184 -12.26 -3.06 0.70
C MET A 184 -13.42 -4.02 0.99
N LYS A 185 -14.59 -3.50 1.40
CA LYS A 185 -15.82 -4.28 1.58
C LYS A 185 -16.51 -4.57 0.24
N GLU A 186 -16.47 -3.63 -0.71
CA GLU A 186 -17.04 -3.79 -2.06
C GLU A 186 -16.16 -4.62 -3.02
N ILE A 187 -14.84 -4.38 -2.99
CA ILE A 187 -13.88 -4.95 -3.95
C ILE A 187 -13.88 -6.48 -3.83
N PRO A 188 -14.20 -7.23 -4.91
CA PRO A 188 -14.27 -8.69 -4.86
C PRO A 188 -12.95 -9.34 -4.46
N ILE A 189 -12.96 -10.16 -3.42
CA ILE A 189 -11.82 -11.01 -3.03
C ILE A 189 -11.83 -12.39 -3.72
N GLY A 190 -12.71 -12.62 -4.68
CA GLY A 190 -12.88 -13.91 -5.37
C GLY A 190 -14.00 -14.80 -4.80
N PRO A 191 -14.64 -15.67 -5.61
CA PRO A 191 -15.89 -16.34 -5.25
C PRO A 191 -15.72 -17.56 -4.34
N ARG A 192 -14.50 -17.96 -4.00
CA ARG A 192 -14.24 -19.07 -3.08
C ARG A 192 -14.68 -18.71 -1.66
N GLU A 193 -15.49 -19.57 -1.06
CA GLU A 193 -15.85 -19.49 0.36
C GLU A 193 -14.85 -20.27 1.21
N TYR A 194 -14.42 -19.69 2.32
CA TYR A 194 -13.50 -20.31 3.27
C TYR A 194 -14.12 -20.38 4.65
N LYS A 195 -13.86 -21.48 5.37
CA LYS A 195 -14.27 -21.58 6.78
C LYS A 195 -13.47 -20.59 7.61
N THR A 196 -14.16 -19.63 8.21
CA THR A 196 -13.61 -18.75 9.25
C THR A 196 -13.53 -19.49 10.59
N GLU A 197 -12.43 -19.28 11.33
CA GLU A 197 -12.30 -19.67 12.73
C GLU A 197 -11.95 -18.44 13.56
N ILE A 198 -12.58 -18.31 14.72
CA ILE A 198 -12.33 -17.21 15.65
C ILE A 198 -11.14 -17.59 16.54
N ILE A 199 -10.06 -16.82 16.46
CA ILE A 199 -8.90 -16.92 17.36
C ILE A 199 -9.07 -15.87 18.46
N LYS A 200 -8.90 -16.28 19.71
CA LYS A 200 -8.95 -15.43 20.91
C LYS A 200 -7.52 -15.14 21.38
N SER A 201 -7.34 -14.23 22.34
CA SER A 201 -6.03 -13.96 22.97
C SER A 201 -5.25 -15.24 23.27
N GLU A 202 -4.05 -15.32 22.70
CA GLU A 202 -3.14 -16.47 22.78
C GLU A 202 -2.08 -16.26 23.88
N VAL A 203 -2.10 -15.08 24.52
CA VAL A 203 -1.03 -14.56 25.37
C VAL A 203 -1.53 -14.41 26.81
N SER A 204 -0.75 -14.88 27.78
CA SER A 204 -1.14 -14.77 29.19
C SER A 204 -1.13 -13.33 29.68
N GLU A 205 -1.99 -12.98 30.64
CA GLU A 205 -1.98 -11.64 31.28
C GLU A 205 -0.58 -11.23 31.77
N LYS A 206 0.21 -12.19 32.25
CA LYS A 206 1.58 -11.96 32.71
C LYS A 206 2.47 -11.51 31.54
N GLU A 207 2.41 -12.22 30.43
CA GLU A 207 3.18 -11.91 29.23
C GLU A 207 2.73 -10.59 28.57
N ILE A 208 1.42 -10.27 28.61
CA ILE A 208 0.92 -8.94 28.22
C ILE A 208 1.56 -7.85 29.08
N LYS A 209 1.55 -8.00 30.41
CA LYS A 209 2.12 -7.00 31.34
C LYS A 209 3.64 -6.85 31.20
N GLU A 210 4.36 -7.94 30.93
CA GLU A 210 5.83 -7.94 30.83
C GLU A 210 6.34 -7.48 29.46
N ASN A 211 5.73 -7.95 28.37
CA ASN A 211 6.23 -7.74 27.00
C ASN A 211 5.41 -6.73 26.19
N TYR A 212 4.11 -6.61 26.44
CA TYR A 212 3.16 -5.82 25.63
C TYR A 212 2.35 -4.80 26.46
N PRO A 213 3.01 -3.93 27.26
CA PRO A 213 2.32 -3.01 28.20
C PRO A 213 1.38 -2.01 27.50
N TYR A 214 1.52 -1.85 26.18
CA TYR A 214 0.64 -1.03 25.36
C TYR A 214 -0.80 -1.54 25.21
N ILE A 215 -1.07 -2.80 25.54
CA ILE A 215 -2.46 -3.32 25.58
C ILE A 215 -3.27 -2.61 26.67
N GLU A 216 -2.70 -2.41 27.86
CA GLU A 216 -3.37 -1.67 28.94
C GLU A 216 -3.43 -0.16 28.63
N TRP A 217 -2.47 0.37 27.88
CA TRP A 217 -2.53 1.74 27.35
C TRP A 217 -3.67 1.92 26.33
N PHE A 218 -3.87 0.98 25.39
CA PHE A 218 -5.00 1.01 24.46
C PHE A 218 -6.33 0.99 25.20
N LYS A 219 -6.52 0.06 26.14
CA LYS A 219 -7.72 0.00 26.99
C LYS A 219 -7.97 1.31 27.73
N GLY A 220 -6.92 1.90 28.31
CA GLY A 220 -7.02 3.17 29.03
C GLY A 220 -7.33 4.38 28.15
N LYS A 221 -6.81 4.44 26.92
CA LYS A 221 -7.02 5.54 25.97
C LYS A 221 -8.36 5.45 25.25
N LEU A 222 -8.63 4.31 24.64
CA LEU A 222 -9.78 4.09 23.76
C LEU A 222 -11.05 3.71 24.54
N GLY A 223 -10.92 3.17 25.76
CA GLY A 223 -12.04 2.76 26.61
C GLY A 223 -12.93 1.73 25.89
N ASP A 224 -14.25 1.93 26.00
CA ASP A 224 -15.27 1.09 25.35
C ASP A 224 -15.12 1.00 23.82
N ASN A 225 -14.37 1.92 23.18
CA ASN A 225 -14.13 1.89 21.74
C ASN A 225 -13.12 0.81 21.31
N TYR A 226 -12.41 0.17 22.26
CA TYR A 226 -11.39 -0.83 22.00
C TYR A 226 -11.94 -2.25 22.10
N LEU A 227 -11.68 -3.07 21.06
CA LEU A 227 -12.24 -4.42 20.95
C LEU A 227 -11.19 -5.52 20.83
N GLY A 228 -9.96 -5.20 20.43
CA GLY A 228 -8.87 -6.18 20.39
C GLY A 228 -7.58 -5.67 19.74
N THR A 229 -6.52 -6.45 19.86
CA THR A 229 -5.24 -6.20 19.19
C THR A 229 -4.60 -7.50 18.72
N LEU A 230 -4.16 -7.46 17.46
CA LEU A 230 -3.35 -8.49 16.81
C LEU A 230 -1.98 -7.88 16.50
N LEU A 231 -0.92 -8.54 16.99
CA LEU A 231 0.47 -8.19 16.72
C LEU A 231 0.96 -9.00 15.52
N TYR A 232 1.58 -8.32 14.55
CA TYR A 232 2.19 -8.94 13.37
C TYR A 232 3.65 -8.46 13.19
N GLY A 233 4.28 -8.88 12.10
CA GLY A 233 5.62 -8.43 11.74
C GLY A 233 6.74 -9.16 12.51
N SER A 234 7.74 -8.41 12.96
CA SER A 234 8.94 -9.00 13.61
C SER A 234 8.76 -9.24 15.11
N ALA A 235 8.03 -8.36 15.80
CA ALA A 235 7.85 -8.39 17.25
C ALA A 235 6.93 -9.52 17.77
N SER A 236 6.10 -10.11 16.91
CA SER A 236 5.27 -11.27 17.26
C SER A 236 6.10 -12.54 17.50
N ARG A 237 7.30 -12.64 16.91
CA ARG A 237 8.07 -13.90 16.80
C ARG A 237 9.06 -14.14 17.92
N THR A 238 9.46 -13.08 18.61
CA THR A 238 10.52 -13.13 19.62
C THR A 238 10.28 -12.10 20.70
N ASN A 239 10.55 -12.47 21.95
CA ASN A 239 10.44 -11.58 23.10
C ASN A 239 11.76 -10.84 23.39
N ASP A 240 12.81 -11.09 22.58
CA ASP A 240 14.12 -10.46 22.59
C ASP A 240 14.12 -9.16 21.76
N PRO A 241 14.22 -7.97 22.38
CA PRO A 241 14.12 -6.69 21.68
C PRO A 241 15.24 -6.42 20.67
N SER A 242 16.40 -7.06 20.80
CA SER A 242 17.50 -6.89 19.84
C SER A 242 17.17 -7.51 18.46
N LYS A 243 16.18 -8.41 18.41
CA LYS A 243 15.82 -9.19 17.22
C LYS A 243 14.59 -8.70 16.46
N PHE A 244 13.99 -7.58 16.88
CA PHE A 244 12.85 -6.98 16.18
C PHE A 244 12.93 -5.45 16.09
N GLY A 245 12.19 -4.90 15.12
CA GLY A 245 12.08 -3.46 14.90
C GLY A 245 11.03 -2.83 15.81
N ASP A 246 10.05 -2.16 15.21
CA ASP A 246 8.88 -1.62 15.89
C ASP A 246 7.80 -2.70 16.13
N TYR A 247 6.77 -2.38 16.92
CA TYR A 247 5.59 -3.24 17.09
C TYR A 247 4.54 -2.88 16.04
N ASP A 248 4.26 -3.78 15.10
CA ASP A 248 3.23 -3.60 14.07
C ASP A 248 1.90 -4.19 14.54
N ASN A 249 0.88 -3.36 14.79
CA ASN A 249 -0.40 -3.77 15.38
C ASN A 249 -1.60 -3.50 14.47
N TRP A 250 -2.53 -4.45 14.42
CA TRP A 250 -3.92 -4.21 14.01
C TRP A 250 -4.76 -4.03 15.28
N VAL A 251 -5.45 -2.90 15.39
CA VAL A 251 -6.28 -2.55 16.54
C VAL A 251 -7.72 -2.42 16.08
N VAL A 252 -8.58 -3.32 16.56
CA VAL A 252 -10.01 -3.34 16.22
C VAL A 252 -10.76 -2.38 17.15
N VAL A 253 -11.53 -1.48 16.56
CA VAL A 253 -12.31 -0.45 17.26
C VAL A 253 -13.75 -0.39 16.76
N GLU A 254 -14.66 0.07 17.63
CA GLU A 254 -16.07 0.28 17.25
C GLU A 254 -16.22 1.47 16.28
N ASP A 255 -15.54 2.59 16.56
CA ASP A 255 -15.49 3.79 15.72
C ASP A 255 -14.04 4.25 15.43
N ILE A 256 -13.69 4.25 14.14
CA ILE A 256 -12.39 4.69 13.60
C ILE A 256 -12.15 6.19 13.87
N ARG A 257 -13.17 7.05 13.70
CA ARG A 257 -13.02 8.51 13.86
C ARG A 257 -12.75 8.84 15.32
N LYS A 258 -13.54 8.27 16.23
CA LYS A 258 -13.34 8.39 17.69
C LYS A 258 -11.95 7.89 18.12
N ALA A 259 -11.46 6.80 17.51
CA ALA A 259 -10.11 6.31 17.78
C ALA A 259 -9.02 7.27 17.28
N HIS A 260 -9.16 7.83 16.07
CA HIS A 260 -8.25 8.87 15.56
C HIS A 260 -8.28 10.14 16.42
N GLU A 261 -9.45 10.62 16.86
CA GLU A 261 -9.59 11.78 17.74
C GLU A 261 -8.84 11.62 19.08
N VAL A 262 -8.81 10.40 19.62
CA VAL A 262 -8.11 10.05 20.88
C VAL A 262 -6.62 9.84 20.68
N LEU A 263 -6.21 9.24 19.55
CA LEU A 263 -4.82 8.82 19.31
C LEU A 263 -3.99 9.85 18.52
N LYS A 264 -4.59 10.89 17.93
CA LYS A 264 -3.89 11.89 17.12
C LYS A 264 -2.71 12.52 17.87
N GLY A 265 -1.57 12.57 17.19
CA GLY A 265 -0.32 13.11 17.71
C GLY A 265 0.25 12.43 18.97
N THR A 266 -0.27 11.28 19.41
CA THR A 266 0.29 10.59 20.60
C THR A 266 1.69 10.03 20.37
N ALA A 267 2.10 9.81 19.11
CA ALA A 267 3.41 9.25 18.71
C ALA A 267 3.97 8.19 19.69
N PRO A 268 3.21 7.10 19.95
CA PRO A 268 3.48 6.24 21.09
C PRO A 268 4.59 5.23 20.81
N ALA A 269 5.43 4.98 21.83
CA ALA A 269 6.52 4.01 21.78
C ALA A 269 6.65 3.25 23.11
N VAL A 270 7.26 2.08 23.06
CA VAL A 270 7.71 1.32 24.24
C VAL A 270 9.19 1.61 24.45
N ILE A 271 9.53 2.13 25.63
CA ILE A 271 10.91 2.17 26.12
C ILE A 271 11.15 0.90 26.94
N ILE A 272 12.25 0.22 26.64
CA ILE A 272 12.83 -0.85 27.46
C ILE A 272 13.91 -0.20 28.34
N GLU A 273 13.90 -0.50 29.64
CA GLU A 273 14.90 -0.01 30.60
C GLU A 273 16.02 -1.05 30.83
N GLU A 274 17.14 -0.63 31.42
CA GLU A 274 18.31 -1.50 31.68
C GLU A 274 17.98 -2.73 32.55
N ASP A 275 16.92 -2.67 33.36
CA ASP A 275 16.43 -3.79 34.17
C ASP A 275 15.47 -4.74 33.42
N GLY A 276 15.22 -4.47 32.13
CA GLY A 276 14.31 -5.20 31.26
C GLY A 276 12.83 -4.82 31.40
N THR A 277 12.48 -3.84 32.26
CA THR A 277 11.11 -3.34 32.35
C THR A 277 10.73 -2.59 31.09
N ARG A 278 9.43 -2.61 30.76
CA ARG A 278 8.88 -1.98 29.55
C ARG A 278 7.79 -0.99 29.92
N LYS A 279 7.90 0.24 29.42
CA LYS A 279 6.93 1.32 29.65
C LYS A 279 6.49 1.95 28.34
N VAL A 280 5.22 2.33 28.27
CA VAL A 280 4.70 3.13 27.15
C VAL A 280 4.96 4.61 27.42
N VAL A 281 5.41 5.32 26.40
CA VAL A 281 5.54 6.78 26.38
C VAL A 281 4.83 7.34 25.15
N GLU A 282 4.38 8.58 25.27
CA GLU A 282 3.81 9.39 24.19
C GLU A 282 4.82 10.49 23.81
N ASP A 283 4.58 11.15 22.68
CA ASP A 283 5.47 12.18 22.11
C ASP A 283 6.90 11.68 21.85
N CYS A 284 7.04 10.40 21.47
CA CYS A 284 8.34 9.80 21.25
C CYS A 284 8.85 10.09 19.82
N HIS A 285 9.94 10.83 19.72
CA HIS A 285 10.65 11.09 18.47
C HIS A 285 12.08 10.52 18.46
N GLY A 286 12.44 9.76 19.51
CA GLY A 286 13.72 9.08 19.61
C GLY A 286 13.77 7.79 18.79
N HIS A 287 14.99 7.37 18.43
CA HIS A 287 15.26 6.09 17.80
C HIS A 287 16.42 5.39 18.52
N GLY A 288 16.35 4.07 18.65
CA GLY A 288 17.38 3.25 19.30
C GLY A 288 16.87 1.82 19.52
N GLU A 289 17.76 0.89 19.87
CA GLU A 289 17.37 -0.52 20.06
C GLU A 289 16.35 -0.69 21.20
N GLU A 290 16.45 0.14 22.24
CA GLU A 290 15.56 0.17 23.41
C GLU A 290 14.26 0.97 23.20
N ILE A 291 14.08 1.63 22.05
CA ILE A 291 12.89 2.43 21.73
C ILE A 291 12.15 1.78 20.56
N LYS A 292 11.04 1.11 20.85
CA LYS A 292 10.20 0.46 19.83
C LYS A 292 8.94 1.26 19.61
N HIS A 293 8.77 1.85 18.43
CA HIS A 293 7.54 2.60 18.11
C HIS A 293 6.35 1.65 18.01
N LEU A 294 5.15 2.16 18.26
CA LEU A 294 3.91 1.43 17.98
C LEU A 294 3.39 1.83 16.59
N GLY A 295 3.56 0.93 15.63
CA GLY A 295 2.77 0.91 14.42
C GLY A 295 1.34 0.53 14.78
N ILE A 296 0.39 1.43 14.51
CA ILE A 296 -1.03 1.25 14.82
C ILE A 296 -1.80 1.39 13.50
N HIS A 297 -2.36 0.29 13.03
CA HIS A 297 -3.35 0.26 11.96
C HIS A 297 -4.72 0.03 12.61
N LEU A 298 -5.65 0.98 12.43
CA LEU A 298 -7.01 0.88 12.96
C LEU A 298 -7.93 0.11 12.00
N PHE A 299 -8.71 -0.81 12.58
CA PHE A 299 -9.65 -1.70 11.90
C PHE A 299 -11.07 -1.52 12.47
N PRO A 300 -12.12 -1.51 11.63
CA PRO A 300 -13.50 -1.44 12.08
C PRO A 300 -13.94 -2.77 12.70
N ASN A 301 -14.95 -2.71 13.56
CA ASN A 301 -15.71 -3.87 14.03
C ASN A 301 -16.65 -4.44 12.94
N ASP A 302 -16.07 -4.92 11.84
CA ASP A 302 -16.77 -5.43 10.66
C ASP A 302 -16.13 -6.76 10.23
N GLU A 303 -16.82 -7.88 10.48
CA GLU A 303 -16.31 -9.23 10.17
C GLU A 303 -16.00 -9.39 8.67
N GLN A 304 -16.81 -8.80 7.79
CA GLN A 304 -16.59 -8.89 6.34
C GLN A 304 -15.32 -8.14 5.94
N TYR A 305 -15.07 -6.95 6.49
CA TYR A 305 -13.81 -6.22 6.27
C TYR A 305 -12.62 -7.02 6.81
N MET A 306 -12.71 -7.53 8.03
CA MET A 306 -11.63 -8.33 8.66
C MET A 306 -11.30 -9.57 7.83
N VAL A 307 -12.30 -10.36 7.46
CA VAL A 307 -12.12 -11.57 6.63
C VAL A 307 -11.59 -11.20 5.24
N ASN A 308 -12.06 -10.11 4.61
CA ASN A 308 -11.55 -9.66 3.32
C ASN A 308 -10.07 -9.26 3.40
N HIS A 309 -9.72 -8.46 4.40
CA HIS A 309 -8.36 -7.96 4.59
C HIS A 309 -7.38 -9.08 4.92
N ILE A 310 -7.75 -9.98 5.84
CA ILE A 310 -6.92 -11.13 6.20
C ILE A 310 -6.78 -12.07 5.00
N ARG A 311 -7.88 -12.39 4.30
CA ARG A 311 -7.85 -13.22 3.08
C ARG A 311 -6.93 -12.63 2.01
N PHE A 312 -6.91 -11.31 1.88
CA PHE A 312 -6.01 -10.59 0.98
C PHE A 312 -4.53 -10.69 1.40
N LEU A 313 -4.22 -10.59 2.70
CA LEU A 313 -2.84 -10.54 3.23
C LEU A 313 -2.15 -11.90 3.46
N HIS A 314 -2.72 -13.04 3.07
CA HIS A 314 -2.01 -14.32 3.15
C HIS A 314 -0.91 -14.47 2.07
N ASP A 315 0.15 -13.67 2.17
CA ASP A 315 1.42 -13.86 1.43
C ASP A 315 2.18 -15.11 1.86
N SER A 316 1.81 -15.71 3.00
CA SER A 316 2.19 -17.06 3.40
C SER A 316 1.25 -17.60 4.47
N LYS A 317 1.15 -18.94 4.53
CA LYS A 317 0.56 -19.63 5.69
C LYS A 317 1.35 -19.31 6.97
N GLU A 318 2.67 -19.12 6.87
CA GLU A 318 3.53 -18.77 8.00
C GLU A 318 3.33 -17.33 8.51
N PHE A 319 2.86 -16.37 7.69
CA PHE A 319 2.49 -15.04 8.20
C PHE A 319 1.47 -15.16 9.35
N MET A 320 0.48 -16.04 9.19
CA MET A 320 -0.55 -16.35 10.19
C MET A 320 0.02 -17.02 11.44
N GLU A 321 0.89 -18.02 11.24
CA GLU A 321 1.63 -18.70 12.33
C GLU A 321 2.60 -17.75 13.06
N HIS A 322 2.78 -16.54 12.54
CA HIS A 322 3.55 -15.44 13.11
C HIS A 322 2.72 -14.17 13.35
N THR A 323 1.39 -14.28 13.39
CA THR A 323 0.55 -13.30 14.08
C THR A 323 0.28 -13.79 15.51
N LYS A 324 0.04 -12.85 16.43
CA LYS A 324 -0.40 -13.16 17.80
C LYS A 324 -1.63 -12.33 18.13
N VAL A 325 -2.73 -12.96 18.52
CA VAL A 325 -3.85 -12.23 19.15
C VAL A 325 -3.42 -11.89 20.58
N LEU A 326 -3.18 -10.61 20.85
CA LEU A 326 -2.81 -10.13 22.18
C LEU A 326 -4.05 -9.91 23.05
N ASP A 327 -5.13 -9.38 22.47
CA ASP A 327 -6.40 -9.19 23.17
C ASP A 327 -7.59 -9.24 22.18
N GLY A 328 -8.78 -9.55 22.70
CA GLY A 328 -10.01 -9.66 21.92
C GLY A 328 -10.13 -10.97 21.11
N GLU A 329 -10.91 -10.90 20.03
CA GLU A 329 -11.23 -12.02 19.14
C GLU A 329 -11.10 -11.59 17.67
N PHE A 330 -10.47 -12.41 16.83
CA PHE A 330 -10.20 -12.12 15.42
C PHE A 330 -10.71 -13.25 14.50
N PRO A 331 -11.43 -12.92 13.41
CA PRO A 331 -11.93 -13.89 12.45
C PRO A 331 -10.87 -14.23 11.39
N PHE A 332 -10.42 -15.49 11.35
CA PHE A 332 -9.38 -15.93 10.43
C PHE A 332 -9.91 -16.96 9.41
N PRO A 333 -9.96 -16.65 8.10
CA PRO A 333 -10.34 -17.60 7.06
C PRO A 333 -9.24 -18.64 6.80
N LYS A 334 -9.63 -19.91 6.68
CA LYS A 334 -8.72 -21.00 6.26
C LYS A 334 -8.55 -21.03 4.74
N VAL A 335 -7.84 -20.05 4.21
CA VAL A 335 -7.55 -19.92 2.76
C VAL A 335 -6.73 -21.11 2.26
N ALA A 336 -7.04 -21.58 1.05
CA ALA A 336 -6.34 -22.70 0.42
C ALA A 336 -4.98 -22.28 -0.11
N MET A 337 -4.02 -23.21 -0.10
CA MET A 337 -2.61 -22.91 -0.39
C MET A 337 -2.37 -22.39 -1.82
N ASP A 338 -3.21 -22.81 -2.78
CA ASP A 338 -3.14 -22.32 -4.15
C ASP A 338 -3.48 -20.83 -4.23
N GLU A 339 -4.55 -20.38 -3.58
CA GLU A 339 -4.90 -18.94 -3.52
C GLU A 339 -3.84 -18.12 -2.77
N ILE A 340 -3.22 -18.67 -1.71
CA ILE A 340 -2.10 -18.04 -0.99
C ILE A 340 -0.92 -17.77 -1.94
N VAL A 341 -0.50 -18.77 -2.71
CA VAL A 341 0.65 -18.66 -3.61
C VAL A 341 0.36 -17.69 -4.77
N GLU A 342 -0.84 -17.71 -5.34
CA GLU A 342 -1.23 -16.80 -6.43
C GLU A 342 -1.39 -15.34 -5.97
N ARG A 343 -1.82 -15.10 -4.72
CA ARG A 343 -1.75 -13.77 -4.09
C ARG A 343 -0.31 -13.35 -3.86
N GLY A 344 0.57 -14.25 -3.41
CA GLY A 344 2.01 -14.01 -3.25
C GLY A 344 2.69 -13.54 -4.55
N ILE A 345 2.41 -14.21 -5.67
CA ILE A 345 2.84 -13.77 -7.02
C ILE A 345 2.38 -12.34 -7.29
N SER A 346 1.10 -12.08 -7.06
CA SER A 346 0.44 -10.80 -7.34
C SER A 346 0.97 -9.65 -6.48
N HIS A 347 1.31 -9.94 -5.22
CA HIS A 347 1.95 -9.02 -4.31
C HIS A 347 3.41 -8.76 -4.69
N ALA A 348 4.17 -9.77 -5.14
CA ALA A 348 5.51 -9.56 -5.69
C ALA A 348 5.49 -8.56 -6.86
N TYR A 349 4.59 -8.74 -7.83
CA TYR A 349 4.39 -7.80 -8.94
C TYR A 349 3.94 -6.39 -8.49
N THR A 350 3.05 -6.28 -7.50
CA THR A 350 2.57 -4.97 -7.03
C THR A 350 3.61 -4.25 -6.16
N LYS A 351 4.39 -5.00 -5.36
CA LYS A 351 5.55 -4.49 -4.65
C LYS A 351 6.59 -4.02 -5.66
N LEU A 352 6.95 -4.78 -6.70
CA LEU A 352 7.84 -4.32 -7.78
C LEU A 352 7.47 -2.93 -8.33
N LYS A 353 6.18 -2.65 -8.55
CA LYS A 353 5.71 -1.31 -8.96
C LYS A 353 5.87 -0.25 -7.86
N THR A 354 5.59 -0.59 -6.61
CA THR A 354 5.83 0.31 -5.45
C THR A 354 7.33 0.62 -5.30
N ILE A 355 8.17 -0.40 -5.47
CA ILE A 355 9.62 -0.39 -5.34
C ILE A 355 10.24 0.43 -6.45
N THR A 356 9.87 0.19 -7.72
CA THR A 356 10.28 1.04 -8.83
C THR A 356 9.77 2.47 -8.64
N GLY A 357 8.53 2.70 -8.18
CA GLY A 357 8.02 4.04 -7.84
C GLY A 357 8.89 4.77 -6.81
N SER A 358 9.21 4.11 -5.69
CA SER A 358 10.05 4.66 -4.62
C SER A 358 11.50 4.89 -5.06
N LEU A 359 12.11 3.93 -5.77
CA LEU A 359 13.46 4.04 -6.35
C LEU A 359 13.52 5.16 -7.39
N ASN A 360 12.50 5.35 -8.21
CA ASN A 360 12.44 6.42 -9.21
C ASN A 360 12.34 7.81 -8.57
N TRP A 361 11.54 7.99 -7.52
CA TRP A 361 11.50 9.23 -6.73
C TRP A 361 12.86 9.49 -6.08
N ALA A 362 13.38 8.48 -5.39
CA ALA A 362 14.66 8.52 -4.69
C ALA A 362 15.84 8.87 -5.63
N TYR A 363 15.85 8.32 -6.84
CA TYR A 363 16.87 8.58 -7.85
C TYR A 363 16.73 9.96 -8.52
N SER A 364 15.50 10.48 -8.61
CA SER A 364 15.22 11.81 -9.19
C SER A 364 15.52 12.95 -8.21
N SER A 365 15.51 12.68 -6.90
CA SER A 365 15.78 13.66 -5.84
C SER A 365 16.62 13.06 -4.70
N PRO A 366 17.82 12.50 -4.96
CA PRO A 366 18.62 11.78 -3.98
C PRO A 366 19.13 12.70 -2.85
N GLU A 367 19.20 14.02 -3.08
CA GLU A 367 19.47 15.02 -2.05
C GLU A 367 18.38 15.05 -0.96
N LYS A 368 17.17 14.55 -1.22
CA LYS A 368 16.11 14.40 -0.21
C LYS A 368 16.35 13.26 0.77
N ILE A 369 17.34 12.40 0.49
CA ILE A 369 17.71 11.20 1.27
C ILE A 369 18.94 11.48 2.17
N GLN A 370 19.74 12.50 1.85
CA GLN A 370 20.86 12.92 2.70
C GLN A 370 20.37 13.29 4.12
N GLY A 371 21.18 12.95 5.12
CA GLY A 371 20.80 12.99 6.53
C GLY A 371 19.69 12.01 6.97
N LYS A 372 19.24 11.06 6.12
CA LYS A 372 18.09 10.17 6.41
C LYS A 372 18.40 8.68 6.17
N PRO A 373 19.29 8.06 6.97
CA PRO A 373 19.66 6.64 6.83
C PRO A 373 18.44 5.69 6.83
N ALA A 374 17.48 5.89 7.73
CA ALA A 374 16.27 5.06 7.80
C ALA A 374 15.40 5.12 6.54
N LEU A 375 15.37 6.26 5.83
CA LEU A 375 14.66 6.39 4.56
C LEU A 375 15.38 5.64 3.44
N PHE A 376 16.71 5.77 3.38
CA PHE A 376 17.54 5.02 2.44
C PHE A 376 17.40 3.50 2.65
N GLU A 377 17.55 3.03 3.89
CA GLU A 377 17.37 1.63 4.26
C GLU A 377 15.97 1.12 3.91
N PHE A 378 14.93 1.92 4.13
CA PHE A 378 13.57 1.60 3.72
C PHE A 378 13.44 1.42 2.20
N ILE A 379 14.15 2.23 1.41
CA ILE A 379 14.13 2.15 -0.06
C ILE A 379 14.90 0.91 -0.55
N VAL A 380 16.10 0.63 -0.04
CA VAL A 380 16.93 -0.50 -0.52
C VAL A 380 16.49 -1.86 0.03
N LYS A 381 15.93 -1.94 1.25
CA LYS A 381 15.45 -3.20 1.84
C LYS A 381 14.31 -3.86 1.05
N ASN A 382 13.70 -3.12 0.13
CA ASN A 382 12.73 -3.62 -0.82
C ASN A 382 13.23 -4.81 -1.67
N MET A 383 14.53 -4.96 -1.90
CA MET A 383 15.09 -6.18 -2.50
C MET A 383 14.75 -7.44 -1.70
N ARG A 384 14.85 -7.39 -0.36
CA ARG A 384 14.47 -8.51 0.52
C ARG A 384 12.98 -8.81 0.44
N PHE A 385 12.13 -7.78 0.45
CA PHE A 385 10.68 -7.99 0.30
C PHE A 385 10.34 -8.62 -1.05
N PHE A 386 10.91 -8.11 -2.15
CA PHE A 386 10.68 -8.70 -3.47
C PHE A 386 11.16 -10.16 -3.54
N LEU A 387 12.35 -10.46 -3.01
CA LEU A 387 12.85 -11.84 -2.91
C LEU A 387 11.90 -12.73 -2.10
N GLN A 388 11.50 -12.30 -0.90
CA GLN A 388 10.60 -13.04 -0.02
C GLN A 388 9.26 -13.39 -0.69
N HIS A 389 8.59 -12.42 -1.32
CA HIS A 389 7.33 -12.67 -2.01
C HIS A 389 7.53 -13.56 -3.25
N SER A 390 8.64 -13.38 -3.98
CA SER A 390 8.96 -14.20 -5.16
C SER A 390 9.26 -15.65 -4.81
N LEU A 391 10.00 -15.92 -3.74
CA LEU A 391 10.28 -17.29 -3.30
C LEU A 391 9.04 -17.96 -2.70
N ASN A 392 8.13 -17.21 -2.06
CA ASN A 392 6.83 -17.73 -1.63
C ASN A 392 5.93 -18.12 -2.81
N ALA A 393 6.08 -17.41 -3.92
CA ALA A 393 5.38 -17.66 -5.17
C ALA A 393 5.92 -18.89 -5.91
N THR A 394 7.23 -19.11 -5.92
CA THR A 394 7.89 -20.10 -6.80
C THR A 394 8.24 -21.42 -6.11
N GLU A 395 8.58 -21.38 -4.82
CA GLU A 395 9.01 -22.53 -4.04
C GLU A 395 7.87 -22.95 -3.10
N GLU A 396 7.96 -22.57 -1.84
CA GLU A 396 6.96 -22.74 -0.81
C GLU A 396 6.74 -21.41 -0.06
N PRO A 397 5.50 -21.14 0.42
CA PRO A 397 5.16 -19.93 1.17
C PRO A 397 5.70 -19.99 2.60
N LYS A 398 7.03 -19.88 2.70
CA LYS A 398 7.86 -19.87 3.90
C LYS A 398 8.36 -18.47 4.21
N PHE A 399 8.14 -17.99 5.42
CA PHE A 399 8.80 -16.80 5.93
C PHE A 399 10.30 -17.06 6.14
N ARG A 400 11.14 -16.21 5.56
CA ARG A 400 12.60 -16.27 5.59
C ARG A 400 13.10 -15.03 6.35
N ASP A 401 13.99 -15.20 7.31
CA ASP A 401 14.45 -14.08 8.14
C ASP A 401 15.43 -13.13 7.41
N LYS A 402 15.94 -12.11 8.09
CA LYS A 402 16.82 -11.10 7.46
C LYS A 402 18.12 -11.74 7.00
N GLU A 403 18.64 -12.68 7.79
CA GLU A 403 19.91 -13.36 7.58
C GLU A 403 19.77 -14.35 6.41
N GLU A 404 18.74 -15.21 6.41
CA GLU A 404 18.41 -16.12 5.31
C GLU A 404 18.18 -15.36 3.98
N LEU A 405 17.42 -14.27 3.99
CA LEU A 405 17.20 -13.46 2.79
C LEU A 405 18.47 -12.76 2.30
N ASN A 406 19.41 -12.42 3.19
CA ASN A 406 20.70 -11.84 2.80
C ASN A 406 21.64 -12.91 2.21
N GLU A 407 21.63 -14.13 2.73
CA GLU A 407 22.37 -15.27 2.17
C GLU A 407 21.84 -15.62 0.76
N LEU A 408 20.52 -15.71 0.59
CA LEU A 408 19.87 -15.98 -0.70
C LEU A 408 20.08 -14.85 -1.74
N LEU A 409 20.28 -13.60 -1.30
CA LEU A 409 20.76 -12.52 -2.17
C LEU A 409 22.23 -12.73 -2.56
N ALA A 410 23.09 -13.07 -1.60
CA ALA A 410 24.53 -13.25 -1.82
C ALA A 410 24.83 -14.41 -2.80
N GLU A 411 24.07 -15.50 -2.73
CA GLU A 411 24.11 -16.60 -3.72
C GLU A 411 23.89 -16.13 -5.16
N ARG A 412 23.10 -15.06 -5.34
CA ARG A 412 22.76 -14.43 -6.61
C ARG A 412 23.70 -13.29 -7.00
N ASN A 413 24.79 -13.12 -6.25
CA ASN A 413 25.72 -11.99 -6.30
C ASN A 413 25.05 -10.63 -6.03
N LEU A 414 23.96 -10.64 -5.25
CA LEU A 414 23.22 -9.46 -4.80
C LEU A 414 23.53 -9.16 -3.33
N TYR A 415 23.47 -7.89 -2.95
CA TYR A 415 23.54 -7.44 -1.55
C TYR A 415 22.60 -6.26 -1.30
N LEU A 416 22.50 -5.80 -0.06
CA LEU A 416 21.82 -4.55 0.27
C LEU A 416 22.86 -3.45 0.47
N PRO A 417 22.82 -2.35 -0.31
CA PRO A 417 23.72 -1.23 -0.07
C PRO A 417 23.55 -0.64 1.33
N GLU A 418 24.66 -0.32 1.99
CA GLU A 418 24.67 0.41 3.27
C GLU A 418 24.55 1.92 3.04
N TYR A 419 24.05 2.65 4.04
CA TYR A 419 23.94 4.10 3.96
C TYR A 419 25.32 4.78 3.99
N ASN A 420 25.52 5.73 3.08
CA ASN A 420 26.60 6.70 3.12
C ASN A 420 26.01 8.06 2.73
N ASP A 421 26.42 9.14 3.38
CA ASP A 421 25.87 10.49 3.16
C ASP A 421 26.38 11.15 1.86
N ASP A 422 27.23 10.45 1.10
CA ASP A 422 27.65 10.84 -0.25
C ASP A 422 26.54 10.63 -1.29
N LEU A 423 26.27 11.69 -2.07
CA LEU A 423 25.19 11.74 -3.05
C LEU A 423 25.38 10.77 -4.23
N ASN A 424 26.63 10.46 -4.60
CA ASN A 424 26.90 9.53 -5.70
C ASN A 424 26.73 8.09 -5.22
N HIS A 425 27.24 7.76 -4.03
CA HIS A 425 26.96 6.47 -3.37
C HIS A 425 25.46 6.21 -3.24
N ILE A 426 24.67 7.20 -2.81
CA ILE A 426 23.21 7.09 -2.75
C ILE A 426 22.62 6.76 -4.14
N ARG A 427 23.01 7.50 -5.18
CA ARG A 427 22.53 7.24 -6.56
C ARG A 427 22.90 5.85 -7.07
N ASP A 428 24.15 5.45 -6.91
CA ASP A 428 24.66 4.16 -7.39
C ASP A 428 24.01 3.00 -6.65
N SER A 429 23.77 3.15 -5.34
CA SER A 429 23.02 2.19 -4.51
C SER A 429 21.56 2.01 -4.95
N LEU A 430 20.89 3.11 -5.34
CA LEU A 430 19.51 3.06 -5.85
C LEU A 430 19.45 2.39 -7.24
N ILE A 431 20.40 2.69 -8.14
CA ILE A 431 20.53 2.00 -9.43
C ILE A 431 20.79 0.51 -9.22
N TYR A 432 21.71 0.18 -8.31
CA TYR A 432 22.06 -1.21 -7.98
C TYR A 432 20.84 -1.97 -7.45
N SER A 433 20.11 -1.38 -6.51
CA SER A 433 18.90 -2.00 -5.96
C SER A 433 17.82 -2.23 -7.01
N MET A 434 17.63 -1.27 -7.93
CA MET A 434 16.70 -1.42 -9.06
C MET A 434 17.10 -2.59 -9.97
N ARG A 435 18.38 -2.71 -10.31
CA ARG A 435 18.90 -3.84 -11.12
C ARG A 435 18.74 -5.18 -10.41
N GLY A 436 19.03 -5.24 -9.11
CA GLY A 436 18.88 -6.45 -8.32
C GLY A 436 17.44 -6.95 -8.30
N VAL A 437 16.46 -6.07 -8.09
CA VAL A 437 15.03 -6.44 -8.14
C VAL A 437 14.62 -6.99 -9.52
N LEU A 438 15.09 -6.39 -10.61
CA LEU A 438 14.79 -6.86 -11.98
C LEU A 438 15.46 -8.21 -12.30
N GLN A 439 16.68 -8.45 -11.81
CA GLN A 439 17.33 -9.75 -11.91
C GLN A 439 16.53 -10.83 -11.19
N LEU A 440 16.07 -10.55 -9.95
CA LEU A 440 15.22 -11.46 -9.19
C LEU A 440 13.88 -11.75 -9.88
N GLN A 441 13.27 -10.72 -10.51
CA GLN A 441 12.03 -10.88 -11.25
C GLN A 441 12.21 -11.85 -12.42
N LYS A 442 13.26 -11.66 -13.22
CA LYS A 442 13.58 -12.50 -14.38
C LYS A 442 13.91 -13.95 -14.00
N GLU A 443 14.60 -14.15 -12.88
CA GLU A 443 14.97 -15.48 -12.39
C GLU A 443 13.75 -16.24 -11.82
N LEU A 444 12.97 -15.59 -10.96
CA LEU A 444 11.96 -16.25 -10.14
C LEU A 444 10.57 -16.19 -10.77
N ILE A 445 10.15 -15.03 -11.29
CA ILE A 445 8.76 -14.80 -11.68
C ILE A 445 8.50 -15.11 -13.16
N GLU A 446 9.49 -14.91 -14.02
CA GLU A 446 9.38 -15.13 -15.47
C GLU A 446 9.76 -16.56 -15.91
N SER A 447 10.10 -17.44 -14.97
CA SER A 447 10.41 -18.85 -15.23
C SER A 447 9.13 -19.72 -15.31
N GLU A 448 8.59 -19.82 -16.53
CA GLU A 448 7.65 -20.84 -17.04
C GLU A 448 6.22 -20.93 -16.42
N ARG A 449 5.99 -20.62 -15.13
CA ARG A 449 4.66 -20.43 -14.48
C ARG A 449 3.60 -21.48 -14.83
N THR A 450 2.32 -21.14 -15.09
CA THR A 450 1.62 -19.83 -15.25
C THR A 450 0.77 -19.46 -14.01
N PRO A 451 0.53 -18.16 -13.67
CA PRO A 451 -0.37 -17.79 -12.57
C PRO A 451 -1.84 -18.15 -12.84
N ASN A 452 -2.47 -18.94 -11.98
CA ASN A 452 -3.91 -19.22 -12.07
C ASN A 452 -4.72 -18.20 -11.25
N LEU A 453 -5.29 -17.20 -11.93
CA LEU A 453 -6.14 -16.16 -11.33
C LEU A 453 -7.66 -16.44 -11.41
N GLU A 454 -8.10 -17.65 -11.80
CA GLU A 454 -9.53 -18.01 -11.89
C GLU A 454 -10.27 -17.80 -10.55
N PHE A 455 -9.56 -17.87 -9.42
CA PHE A 455 -10.11 -17.60 -8.09
C PHE A 455 -10.48 -16.13 -7.84
N LEU A 456 -10.11 -15.18 -8.69
CA LEU A 456 -10.49 -13.77 -8.58
C LEU A 456 -11.76 -13.43 -9.35
N ILE A 457 -12.04 -14.20 -10.41
CA ILE A 457 -13.09 -13.90 -11.36
C ILE A 457 -14.45 -14.31 -10.80
N ASN A 458 -15.30 -13.32 -10.53
CA ASN A 458 -16.73 -13.54 -10.37
C ASN A 458 -17.41 -13.19 -11.71
N GLU A 459 -17.57 -14.19 -12.58
CA GLU A 459 -18.13 -14.00 -13.93
C GLU A 459 -19.49 -13.30 -13.92
N ASP A 460 -20.32 -13.54 -12.90
CA ASP A 460 -21.66 -12.96 -12.80
C ASP A 460 -21.62 -11.46 -12.46
N LYS A 461 -20.66 -10.99 -11.64
CA LYS A 461 -20.43 -9.54 -11.45
C LYS A 461 -19.90 -8.88 -12.73
N ALA A 462 -18.98 -9.52 -13.45
CA ALA A 462 -18.43 -8.98 -14.70
C ALA A 462 -19.52 -8.80 -15.78
N LYS A 463 -20.37 -9.82 -15.98
CA LYS A 463 -21.50 -9.77 -16.92
C LYS A 463 -22.54 -8.71 -16.54
N LYS A 464 -22.79 -8.49 -15.24
CA LYS A 464 -23.82 -7.56 -14.75
C LYS A 464 -23.49 -6.08 -15.01
N ASN A 465 -22.21 -5.74 -15.15
CA ASN A 465 -21.74 -4.38 -15.41
C ASN A 465 -21.60 -4.03 -16.90
N ASN A 466 -21.86 -4.97 -17.82
CA ASN A 466 -21.94 -4.74 -19.27
C ASN A 466 -20.64 -4.27 -19.97
N ILE A 467 -19.47 -4.43 -19.34
CA ILE A 467 -18.19 -3.99 -19.95
C ILE A 467 -17.50 -5.18 -20.63
N ASP A 468 -17.47 -5.14 -21.95
CA ASP A 468 -16.77 -6.10 -22.80
C ASP A 468 -15.32 -5.66 -23.01
N TRP A 469 -14.45 -6.05 -22.08
CA TRP A 469 -13.03 -5.67 -22.02
C TRP A 469 -12.19 -6.08 -23.25
N ASN A 470 -12.72 -6.94 -24.12
CA ASN A 470 -12.07 -7.34 -25.37
C ASN A 470 -12.45 -6.44 -26.56
N LYS A 471 -13.31 -5.44 -26.37
CA LYS A 471 -13.58 -4.40 -27.37
C LYS A 471 -12.75 -3.15 -27.09
N GLU A 472 -12.19 -2.58 -28.14
CA GLU A 472 -11.52 -1.27 -28.12
C GLU A 472 -12.51 -0.10 -27.92
N ASP A 473 -13.81 -0.38 -27.95
CA ASP A 473 -14.90 0.60 -27.81
C ASP A 473 -15.31 0.80 -26.34
N LEU A 474 -14.44 1.47 -25.57
CA LEU A 474 -14.87 2.26 -24.42
C LEU A 474 -15.18 3.68 -24.91
N THR A 475 -16.46 3.94 -25.20
CA THR A 475 -17.01 5.21 -25.69
C THR A 475 -18.24 5.61 -24.88
#